data_AF-A0AAD9XVY6-F1
#
_entry.id   AF-A0AAD9XVY6-F1
#
_cell.length_a   1.000
_cell.length_b   1.000
_cell.length_c   1.000
_cell.angle_alpha   90.00
_cell.angle_beta   90.00
_cell.angle_gamma   90.00
#
_symmetry.space_group_name_H-M   'P 1'
#
loop_
_entity.id
_entity.type
_entity.pdbx_description
1 polymer ?
#
loop_
_entity_poly.entity_id
_entity_poly.type
_entity_poly.pdbx_seq_one_letter_code
_entity_poly.pdbx_strand_id
1 'polypeptide(L)' 'MKLSAAIPALCLAAGALADCNVALKNYFDVQVGSGCISTTDGGYIAVGSKNFFVQVTSSCGIDVLYLPNTWSVQSLGPC' A
#
# COMPACT_ATOMS: atom_id res chain seq x y z
N MET A 1 -9.71 -51.50 4.68
CA MET A 1 -9.33 -50.40 3.77
C MET A 1 -9.53 -49.11 4.55
N LYS A 2 -8.46 -48.48 5.03
CA LYS A 2 -8.53 -47.28 5.88
C LYS A 2 -8.09 -46.09 5.02
N LEU A 3 -9.07 -45.43 4.40
CA LEU A 3 -8.88 -44.19 3.66
C LEU A 3 -8.71 -43.07 4.70
N SER A 4 -7.49 -42.87 5.19
CA SER A 4 -7.16 -41.67 5.95
C SER A 4 -6.80 -40.60 4.92
N ALA A 5 -7.75 -39.70 4.67
CA ALA A 5 -7.58 -38.57 3.77
C ALA A 5 -6.34 -37.76 4.21
N ALA A 6 -5.36 -37.69 3.32
CA ALA A 6 -4.33 -36.68 3.41
C ALA A 6 -5.04 -35.33 3.26
N ILE A 7 -5.09 -34.56 4.35
CA ILE A 7 -5.48 -33.16 4.30
C ILE A 7 -4.46 -32.51 3.37
N PRO A 8 -4.84 -31.99 2.19
CA PRO A 8 -3.91 -31.20 1.43
C PRO A 8 -3.62 -29.97 2.30
N ALA A 9 -2.40 -29.91 2.82
CA ALA A 9 -1.83 -28.65 3.22
C ALA A 9 -1.82 -27.79 1.95
N LEU A 10 -2.91 -27.04 1.74
CA LEU A 10 -2.80 -25.80 0.99
C LEU A 10 -1.76 -25.03 1.76
N CYS A 11 -0.53 -25.04 1.27
CA CYS A 11 0.36 -23.92 1.43
C CYS A 11 -0.45 -22.72 0.94
N LEU A 12 -1.15 -22.06 1.86
CA LEU A 12 -1.30 -20.63 1.82
C LEU A 12 0.15 -20.16 1.73
N ALA A 13 0.62 -19.95 0.50
CA ALA A 13 1.58 -18.90 0.28
C ALA A 13 0.86 -17.65 0.77
N ALA A 14 0.94 -17.42 2.08
CA ALA A 14 0.96 -16.10 2.65
C ALA A 14 2.21 -15.45 2.07
N GLY A 15 2.18 -15.13 0.77
CA GLY A 15 2.61 -13.81 0.41
C GLY A 15 1.68 -12.94 1.23
N ALA A 16 2.14 -12.52 2.41
CA ALA A 16 1.56 -11.37 3.05
C ALA A 16 1.41 -10.37 1.89
N LEU A 17 0.18 -9.94 1.61
CA LEU A 17 -0.03 -8.82 0.72
C LEU A 17 0.67 -7.67 1.43
N ALA A 18 1.96 -7.51 1.14
CA ALA A 18 2.80 -6.58 1.83
C ALA A 18 2.19 -5.22 1.55
N ASP A 19 1.87 -4.48 2.59
CA ASP A 19 1.37 -3.14 2.45
C ASP A 19 2.47 -2.30 1.76
N CYS A 20 2.15 -1.11 1.27
CA CYS A 20 3.11 -0.35 0.48
C CYS A 20 3.52 0.94 1.19
N ASN A 21 4.83 1.16 1.30
CA ASN A 21 5.37 2.44 1.69
C ASN A 21 5.14 3.44 0.57
N VAL A 22 4.43 4.52 0.88
CA VAL A 22 4.15 5.62 -0.06
C VAL A 22 4.66 6.93 0.52
N ALA A 23 5.26 7.76 -0.32
CA ALA A 23 5.65 9.13 -0.01
C ALA A 23 4.85 10.14 -0.83
N LEU A 24 4.38 11.20 -0.17
CA LEU A 24 3.84 12.39 -0.82
C LEU A 24 4.95 13.42 -0.95
N LYS A 25 5.12 13.98 -2.15
CA LYS A 25 6.07 15.04 -2.41
C LYS A 25 5.36 16.30 -2.89
N ASN A 26 5.84 17.45 -2.41
CA ASN A 26 5.31 18.74 -2.83
C ASN A 26 5.90 19.17 -4.20
N TYR A 27 5.57 20.38 -4.63
CA TYR A 27 6.01 20.94 -5.92
C TYR A 27 7.52 21.17 -6.05
N PHE A 28 8.27 21.07 -4.96
CA PHE A 28 9.73 21.13 -4.95
C PHE A 28 10.38 19.73 -4.94
N ASP A 29 9.60 18.66 -5.17
CA ASP A 29 10.01 17.26 -5.01
C ASP A 29 10.49 16.91 -3.59
N VAL A 30 10.07 17.68 -2.58
CA VAL A 30 10.39 17.40 -1.18
C VAL A 30 9.30 16.52 -0.58
N GLN A 31 9.70 15.43 0.07
CA GLN A 31 8.79 14.56 0.81
C GLN A 31 8.18 15.32 1.99
N VAL A 32 6.86 15.38 2.03
CA VAL A 32 6.08 16.09 3.07
C VAL A 32 5.24 15.13 3.93
N GLY A 33 5.12 13.87 3.51
CA GLY A 33 4.51 12.82 4.31
C GLY A 33 4.80 11.44 3.75
N SER A 34 4.62 10.42 4.58
CA SER A 34 4.69 9.02 4.17
C SER A 34 3.87 8.13 5.08
N GLY A 35 3.50 6.95 4.58
CA GLY A 35 2.83 5.93 5.35
C GLY A 35 2.93 4.56 4.70
N CYS A 36 2.69 3.54 5.52
CA CYS A 36 2.44 2.17 5.07
C CYS A 36 0.94 2.06 4.74
N ILE A 37 0.63 1.81 3.47
CA ILE A 37 -0.73 1.87 2.93
C ILE A 37 -1.22 0.46 2.64
N SER A 38 -2.41 0.14 3.13
CA SER A 38 -2.96 -1.18 2.92
C SER A 38 -3.20 -1.46 1.45
N THR A 39 -2.72 -2.61 0.97
CA THR A 39 -3.03 -3.10 -0.39
C THR A 39 -4.48 -3.56 -0.54
N THR A 40 -5.19 -3.77 0.58
CA THR A 40 -6.61 -4.17 0.58
C THR A 40 -7.53 -2.95 0.71
N ASP A 41 -7.25 -2.11 1.71
CA ASP A 41 -8.19 -1.05 2.12
C ASP A 41 -7.74 0.36 1.72
N GLY A 42 -6.49 0.52 1.26
CA GLY A 42 -5.87 1.84 1.17
C GLY A 42 -5.55 2.44 2.55
N GLY A 43 -5.32 3.74 2.61
CA GLY A 43 -4.96 4.42 3.85
C GLY A 43 -4.81 5.92 3.71
N TYR A 44 -4.68 6.61 4.83
CA TYR A 44 -4.47 8.06 4.86
C TYR A 44 -3.04 8.40 5.22
N ILE A 45 -2.44 9.32 4.46
CA ILE A 45 -1.19 10.00 4.83
C ILE A 45 -1.54 11.39 5.36
N ALA A 46 -1.18 11.66 6.61
CA ALA A 46 -1.32 12.97 7.22
C ALA A 46 -0.14 13.87 6.83
N VAL A 47 -0.45 15.07 6.33
CA VAL A 47 0.54 16.13 6.06
C VAL A 47 0.03 17.44 6.65
N GLY A 48 0.66 17.89 7.73
CA GLY A 48 0.17 19.04 8.49
C GLY A 48 -1.25 18.78 9.03
N SER A 49 -2.19 19.67 8.70
CA SER A 49 -3.61 19.57 9.09
C SER A 49 -4.50 18.87 8.06
N LYS A 50 -3.92 18.24 7.03
CA LYS A 50 -4.66 17.57 5.95
C LYS A 50 -4.36 16.07 5.94
N ASN A 51 -5.34 15.28 5.51
CA ASN A 51 -5.21 13.84 5.28
C ASN A 51 -5.48 13.55 3.80
N PHE A 52 -4.62 12.72 3.20
CA PHE A 52 -4.71 12.33 1.80
C PHE A 52 -4.95 10.83 1.72
N PHE A 53 -6.07 10.43 1.13
CA PHE A 53 -6.39 9.02 0.93
C PHE A 53 -5.58 8.49 -0.26
N VAL A 54 -4.90 7.36 -0.06
CA VAL A 54 -4.05 6.69 -1.03
C VAL A 54 -4.52 5.25 -1.15
N GLN A 55 -4.66 4.76 -2.38
CA GLN A 55 -4.80 3.35 -2.67
C GLN A 55 -3.53 2.84 -3.36
N VAL A 56 -3.24 1.57 -3.13
CA VAL A 56 -2.10 0.90 -3.73
C VAL A 56 -2.51 -0.47 -4.24
N THR A 57 -1.90 -0.91 -5.32
CA THR A 57 -2.06 -2.27 -5.83
C THR A 57 -1.14 -3.23 -5.08
N SER A 58 -1.37 -4.54 -5.24
CA SER A 58 -0.50 -5.59 -4.68
C SER A 58 0.96 -5.55 -5.17
N SER A 59 1.24 -4.82 -6.26
CA SER A 59 2.61 -4.57 -6.76
C SER A 59 3.16 -3.21 -6.34
N CYS A 60 2.54 -2.57 -5.34
CA CYS A 60 2.82 -1.19 -4.92
C CYS A 60 2.76 -0.16 -6.05
N GLY A 61 1.90 -0.40 -7.05
CA GLY A 61 1.45 0.65 -7.96
C GLY A 61 0.53 1.59 -7.20
N ILE A 62 0.62 2.88 -7.46
CA ILE A 62 -0.15 3.88 -6.71
C ILE A 62 -1.34 4.34 -7.51
N ASP A 63 -2.50 4.40 -6.86
CA ASP A 63 -3.70 5.08 -7.32
C ASP A 63 -4.14 6.08 -6.26
N VAL A 64 -4.15 7.38 -6.58
CA VAL A 64 -4.50 8.43 -5.62
C VAL A 64 -5.74 9.16 -6.07
N LEU A 65 -6.76 9.17 -5.19
CA LEU A 65 -8.04 9.78 -5.47
C LEU A 65 -7.97 11.31 -5.53
N TYR A 66 -7.14 11.94 -4.69
CA TYR A 66 -7.00 13.39 -4.67
C TYR A 66 -5.66 13.88 -4.13
N LEU A 67 -4.88 14.55 -5.00
CA LEU A 67 -3.66 15.29 -4.66
C LEU A 67 -3.76 16.71 -5.21
N PRO A 68 -3.13 17.71 -4.56
CA PRO A 68 -2.94 19.01 -5.18
C PRO A 68 -2.20 18.86 -6.53
N ASN A 69 -2.62 19.59 -7.56
CA ASN A 69 -2.11 19.45 -8.94
C ASN A 69 -0.58 19.61 -9.11
N THR A 70 0.11 20.13 -8.09
CA THR A 70 1.56 20.33 -8.08
C THR A 70 2.32 19.32 -7.23
N TRP A 71 1.62 18.40 -6.56
CA TRP A 71 2.23 17.37 -5.73
C TRP A 71 2.36 16.08 -6.52
N SER A 72 3.34 15.25 -6.14
CA SER A 72 3.55 13.93 -6.70
C SER A 72 3.50 12.87 -5.61
N VAL A 73 3.33 11.63 -6.04
CA VAL A 73 3.29 10.46 -5.17
C VAL A 73 4.34 9.47 -5.63
N GLN A 74 5.04 8.85 -4.69
CA GLN A 74 6.10 7.89 -4.99
C GLN A 74 5.90 6.61 -4.18
N SER A 75 6.00 5.48 -4.87
CA SER A 75 6.07 4.16 -4.23
C SER A 75 7.50 3.90 -3.80
N LEU A 76 7.67 3.51 -2.54
CA LEU A 76 8.97 3.16 -1.96
C LEU A 76 9.14 1.63 -1.83
N GLY A 77 8.12 0.87 -2.24
CA GLY A 77 8.09 -0.59 -2.14
C GLY A 77 7.36 -1.10 -0.90
N PRO A 78 7.49 -2.41 -0.60
CA PRO A 78 6.79 -3.05 0.50
C PRO A 78 7.12 -2.47 1.88
N CYS A 79 6.12 -2.46 2.76
CA CYS A 79 6.23 -2.56 4.22
C CYS A 79 5.65 -3.92 4.65
#